data_AF-A0A1T1BIM6-F1
#
_entry.id   AF-A0A1T1BIM6-F1
#
_cell.length_a   1.000
_cell.length_b   1.000
_cell.length_c   1.000
_cell.angle_alpha   90.00
_cell.angle_beta   90.00
_cell.angle_gamma   90.00
#
_symmetry.space_group_name_H-M   'P 1'
#
loop_
_entity.id
_entity.type
_entity.pdbx_description
1 polymer ?
#
loop_
_entity_poly.entity_id
_entity_poly.type
_entity_poly.pdbx_seq_one_letter_code
_entity_poly.pdbx_strand_id
1 'polypeptide(L)'
;MMLEPAKGNKMSIKKSKPTNLFDFLDFIREKPELYIGEKSLTALYFNINGFNLSCWVHNIEENIKPEWKGFHDFVALKLEYTESTSGYRNMILEKNQFDEIKSLNMFFELVDSYKETYK
;
A
#
# COMPACT_ATOMS: atom_id res chain seq x y z
N MET A 1 -16.03 -46.15 -7.56
CA MET A 1 -15.63 -45.00 -8.39
C MET A 1 -16.42 -43.80 -7.88
N MET A 2 -15.83 -43.02 -6.97
CA MET A 2 -16.45 -41.81 -6.43
C MET A 2 -15.75 -40.59 -7.06
N LEU A 3 -16.54 -39.64 -7.56
CA LEU A 3 -16.04 -38.39 -8.14
C LEU A 3 -15.61 -37.45 -7.01
N GLU A 4 -14.37 -36.96 -7.07
CA GLU A 4 -13.91 -35.88 -6.19
C GLU A 4 -14.65 -34.57 -6.53
N PRO A 5 -15.05 -33.75 -5.55
CA PRO A 5 -15.64 -32.46 -5.84
C PRO A 5 -14.57 -31.51 -6.40
N ALA A 6 -14.93 -30.84 -7.50
CA ALA A 6 -14.09 -29.84 -8.17
C ALA A 6 -13.59 -28.79 -7.18
N LYS A 7 -12.26 -28.62 -7.11
CA LYS A 7 -11.60 -27.56 -6.35
C LYS A 7 -12.16 -26.21 -6.81
N GLY A 8 -12.74 -25.48 -5.87
CA GLY A 8 -13.32 -24.16 -6.08
C GLY A 8 -12.38 -23.28 -6.89
N ASN A 9 -12.88 -22.85 -8.05
CA ASN A 9 -12.25 -21.87 -8.90
C ASN A 9 -12.04 -20.60 -8.06
N LYS A 10 -10.79 -20.24 -7.74
CA LYS A 10 -10.48 -18.92 -7.18
C LYS A 10 -10.87 -17.91 -8.25
N MET A 11 -12.05 -17.34 -8.05
CA MET A 11 -12.70 -16.37 -8.91
C MET A 11 -11.69 -15.28 -9.29
N SER A 12 -11.23 -15.31 -10.54
CA SER A 12 -10.50 -14.23 -11.17
C SER A 12 -11.45 -13.05 -11.26
N ILE A 13 -11.47 -12.23 -10.21
CA ILE A 13 -12.12 -10.94 -10.25
C ILE A 13 -11.29 -10.12 -11.23
N LYS A 14 -11.86 -9.76 -12.39
CA LYS A 14 -11.32 -8.67 -13.21
C LYS A 14 -11.14 -7.49 -12.26
N LYS A 15 -9.90 -7.15 -11.88
CA LYS A 15 -9.66 -5.95 -11.07
C LYS A 15 -10.23 -4.77 -11.86
N SER A 16 -11.31 -4.19 -11.33
CA SER A 16 -11.83 -2.93 -11.79
C SER A 16 -10.72 -1.88 -11.70
N LYS A 17 -10.85 -0.79 -12.48
CA LYS A 17 -9.92 0.34 -12.35
C LYS A 17 -9.86 0.78 -10.87
N PRO A 18 -8.67 1.11 -10.34
CA PRO A 18 -8.55 1.64 -8.99
C PRO A 18 -9.48 2.82 -8.79
N THR A 19 -10.30 2.79 -7.74
CA THR A 19 -11.23 3.88 -7.41
C THR A 19 -10.75 4.75 -6.27
N ASN A 20 -9.74 4.28 -5.54
CA ASN A 20 -9.13 4.94 -4.42
C ASN A 20 -7.69 4.45 -4.21
N LEU A 21 -6.98 5.07 -3.26
CA LEU A 21 -5.59 4.74 -2.96
C LEU A 21 -5.36 3.28 -2.58
N PHE A 22 -6.22 2.65 -1.77
CA PHE A 22 -6.02 1.24 -1.41
C PHE A 22 -6.15 0.31 -2.61
N ASP A 23 -7.12 0.56 -3.51
CA ASP A 23 -7.23 -0.20 -4.76
C ASP A 23 -5.98 0.00 -5.64
N PHE A 24 -5.45 1.22 -5.67
CA PHE A 24 -4.24 1.56 -6.44
C PHE A 24 -3.01 0.84 -5.88
N LEU A 25 -2.86 0.81 -4.56
CA LEU A 25 -1.82 0.05 -3.87
C LEU A 25 -1.94 -1.45 -4.14
N ASP A 26 -3.16 -2.00 -4.10
CA ASP A 26 -3.40 -3.43 -4.39
C ASP A 26 -3.11 -3.79 -5.85
N PHE A 27 -3.25 -2.84 -6.78
CA PHE A 27 -2.86 -3.00 -8.19
C PHE A 27 -1.34 -3.00 -8.34
N ILE A 28 -0.64 -2.05 -7.71
CA ILE A 28 0.82 -1.98 -7.76
C ILE A 28 1.47 -3.20 -7.10
N ARG A 29 0.95 -3.63 -5.94
CA ARG A 29 1.50 -4.73 -5.13
C ARG A 29 1.69 -6.02 -5.93
N GLU A 30 0.80 -6.32 -6.87
CA GLU A 30 0.89 -7.54 -7.68
C GLU A 30 2.10 -7.56 -8.62
N LYS A 31 2.45 -6.41 -9.21
CA LYS A 31 3.56 -6.27 -10.17
C LYS A 31 4.21 -4.89 -10.08
N PRO A 32 4.97 -4.58 -9.02
CA PRO A 32 5.51 -3.24 -8.81
C PRO A 32 6.35 -2.74 -9.99
N GLU A 33 7.22 -3.60 -10.54
CA GLU A 33 8.09 -3.25 -11.67
C GLU A 33 7.34 -2.79 -12.92
N LEU A 34 6.10 -3.29 -13.14
CA LEU A 34 5.29 -2.91 -14.28
C LEU A 34 4.70 -1.50 -14.15
N TYR A 35 4.36 -1.10 -12.92
CA TYR A 35 3.60 0.13 -12.68
C TYR A 35 4.47 1.29 -12.18
N ILE A 36 5.51 0.96 -11.40
CA ILE A 36 6.41 1.94 -10.79
C ILE A 36 7.86 1.77 -11.24
N GLY A 37 8.12 0.90 -12.23
CA GLY A 37 9.42 0.72 -12.90
C GLY A 37 10.41 -0.19 -12.16
N GLU A 38 10.32 -0.28 -10.83
CA GLU A 38 11.23 -1.07 -10.00
C GLU A 38 10.57 -1.51 -8.68
N LYS A 39 11.17 -2.50 -8.00
CA LYS A 39 10.75 -2.89 -6.65
C LYS A 39 11.35 -1.95 -5.60
N SER A 40 10.81 -0.73 -5.50
CA SER A 40 11.30 0.32 -4.60
C SER A 40 10.18 0.99 -3.80
N LEU A 41 10.40 1.17 -2.49
CA LEU A 41 9.50 1.93 -1.64
C LEU A 41 9.54 3.41 -2.04
N THR A 42 10.72 3.93 -2.39
CA THR A 42 10.87 5.30 -2.88
C THR A 42 10.09 5.52 -4.18
N ALA A 43 10.17 4.60 -5.14
CA ALA A 43 9.39 4.69 -6.38
C ALA A 43 7.87 4.64 -6.11
N LEU A 44 7.43 3.76 -5.19
CA LEU A 44 6.03 3.69 -4.78
C LEU A 44 5.58 5.00 -4.11
N TYR A 45 6.38 5.55 -3.21
CA TYR A 45 6.08 6.80 -2.50
C TYR A 45 5.82 7.96 -3.46
N PHE A 46 6.65 8.12 -4.50
CA PHE A 46 6.42 9.16 -5.50
C PHE A 46 5.15 8.93 -6.32
N ASN A 47 4.79 7.68 -6.59
CA ASN A 47 3.53 7.35 -7.25
C ASN A 47 2.31 7.67 -6.37
N ILE A 48 2.36 7.38 -5.07
CA ILE A 48 1.31 7.76 -4.11
C ILE A 48 1.15 9.29 -4.09
N ASN A 49 2.26 10.04 -4.07
CA ASN A 49 2.20 11.50 -4.12
C ASN A 49 1.58 12.01 -5.43
N GLY A 50 1.93 11.43 -6.57
CA GLY A 50 1.35 11.79 -7.87
C GLY A 50 -0.15 11.49 -7.93
N PHE A 51 -0.56 10.34 -7.39
CA PHE A 51 -1.96 9.96 -7.26
C PHE A 51 -2.75 10.96 -6.38
N ASN A 52 -2.25 11.26 -5.18
CA ASN A 52 -2.87 12.24 -4.27
C ASN A 52 -2.94 13.63 -4.89
N LEU A 53 -1.87 14.07 -5.58
CA LEU A 53 -1.83 15.34 -6.30
C LEU A 53 -2.88 15.38 -7.40
N SER A 54 -3.05 14.29 -8.17
CA SER A 54 -4.07 14.20 -9.21
C SER A 54 -5.48 14.30 -8.63
N CYS A 55 -5.76 13.58 -7.53
CA CYS A 55 -7.04 13.69 -6.83
C CYS A 55 -7.31 15.12 -6.39
N TRP A 56 -6.32 15.78 -5.78
CA TRP A 56 -6.44 17.18 -5.35
C TRP A 56 -6.70 18.15 -6.51
N VAL A 57 -5.90 18.08 -7.59
CA VAL A 57 -6.05 18.95 -8.78
C VAL A 57 -7.42 18.79 -9.44
N HIS A 58 -8.00 17.59 -9.41
CA HIS A 58 -9.27 17.28 -10.06
C HIS A 58 -10.47 17.26 -9.10
N ASN A 59 -10.32 17.67 -7.83
CA ASN A 59 -11.36 17.64 -6.80
C ASN A 59 -12.02 16.26 -6.64
N ILE A 60 -11.20 15.20 -6.69
CA ILE A 60 -11.65 13.82 -6.46
C ILE A 60 -11.54 13.56 -4.96
N GLU A 61 -12.68 13.36 -4.31
CA GLU A 61 -12.73 12.96 -2.90
C GLU A 61 -12.63 11.44 -2.76
N GLU A 62 -11.53 11.01 -2.15
CA GLU A 62 -11.32 9.62 -1.83
C GLU A 62 -11.96 9.28 -0.49
N ASN A 63 -13.15 8.68 -0.54
CA ASN A 63 -13.85 8.17 0.64
C ASN A 63 -13.23 6.86 1.16
N ILE A 64 -11.92 6.88 1.44
CA ILE A 64 -11.19 5.73 1.97
C ILE A 64 -11.33 5.62 3.49
N LYS A 65 -11.47 4.38 3.96
CA LYS A 65 -11.48 4.04 5.39
C LYS A 65 -10.49 2.90 5.64
N PRO A 66 -9.55 3.05 6.60
CA PRO A 66 -9.22 4.29 7.33
C PRO A 66 -8.69 5.42 6.42
N GLU A 67 -8.75 6.67 6.91
CA GLU A 67 -8.20 7.83 6.19
C GLU A 67 -6.68 7.73 6.06
N TRP A 68 -6.14 7.93 4.85
CA TRP A 68 -4.70 7.79 4.60
C TRP A 68 -3.82 8.69 5.48
N LYS A 69 -4.32 9.86 5.88
CA LYS A 69 -3.57 10.81 6.73
C LYS A 69 -3.10 10.18 8.04
N GLY A 70 -3.83 9.20 8.59
CA GLY A 70 -3.47 8.53 9.83
C GLY A 70 -2.41 7.42 9.68
N PHE A 71 -2.08 7.04 8.44
CA PHE A 71 -1.11 5.96 8.19
C PHE A 71 0.29 6.32 8.70
N HIS A 72 0.66 7.58 8.57
CA HIS A 72 1.97 8.09 8.96
C HIS A 72 2.24 7.95 10.47
N ASP A 73 1.26 8.33 11.30
CA ASP A 73 1.35 8.17 12.76
C ASP A 73 1.26 6.69 13.17
N PHE A 74 0.47 5.89 12.46
CA PHE A 74 0.41 4.45 12.67
C PHE A 74 1.78 3.79 12.44
N VAL A 75 2.48 4.14 11.37
CA VAL A 75 3.82 3.61 11.08
C VAL A 75 4.81 4.02 12.16
N ALA A 76 4.78 5.28 12.62
CA ALA A 76 5.64 5.72 13.72
C ALA A 76 5.43 4.86 14.98
N LEU A 77 4.17 4.65 15.37
CA LEU A 77 3.82 3.81 16.52
C LEU A 77 4.26 2.35 16.32
N LYS A 78 4.02 1.76 15.15
CA LYS A 78 4.38 0.36 14.86
C LYS A 78 5.88 0.12 14.79
N LEU A 79 6.65 1.11 14.38
CA LEU A 79 8.10 1.02 14.26
C LEU A 79 8.83 1.62 15.47
N GLU A 80 8.09 1.98 16.52
CA GLU A 80 8.63 2.51 17.80
C GLU A 80 9.42 3.81 17.63
N TYR A 81 9.00 4.67 16.69
CA TYR A 81 9.50 6.03 16.58
C TYR A 81 8.78 6.94 17.56
N THR A 82 9.52 7.86 18.19
CA THR A 82 8.98 8.86 19.11
C THR A 82 8.11 9.91 18.44
N GLU A 83 8.35 10.17 17.15
CA GLU A 83 7.59 11.13 16.36
C GLU A 83 7.48 10.63 14.92
N SER A 84 6.48 11.12 14.20
CA SER A 84 6.24 10.75 12.81
C SER A 84 6.91 11.73 11.83
N THR A 85 7.46 12.85 12.29
CA THR A 85 7.97 13.99 11.48
C THR A 85 8.84 13.61 10.27
N SER A 86 9.61 12.51 10.36
CA SER A 86 10.47 12.04 9.27
C SER A 86 9.74 11.48 8.04
N GLY A 87 8.45 11.11 8.13
CA GLY A 87 7.76 10.44 7.01
C GLY A 87 7.76 8.93 7.16
N TYR A 88 6.62 8.27 6.97
CA TYR A 88 6.55 6.80 6.97
C TYR A 88 7.59 6.16 6.04
N ARG A 89 7.87 6.75 4.88
CA ARG A 89 8.88 6.25 3.94
C ARG A 89 10.25 6.16 4.58
N ASN A 90 10.69 7.26 5.21
CA ASN A 90 12.03 7.34 5.81
C ASN A 90 12.13 6.41 7.03
N MET A 91 11.10 6.35 7.87
CA MET A 91 11.04 5.42 9.01
C MET A 91 11.17 3.96 8.56
N ILE A 92 10.47 3.56 7.50
CA ILE A 92 10.54 2.19 6.97
C ILE A 92 11.92 1.91 6.35
N LEU A 93 12.49 2.85 5.59
CA LEU A 93 13.82 2.71 4.99
C LEU A 93 14.90 2.55 6.05
N GLU A 94 14.92 3.41 7.07
CA GLU A 94 15.87 3.35 8.17
C GLU A 94 15.82 2.01 8.91
N LYS A 95 14.62 1.52 9.23
CA LYS A 95 14.44 0.20 9.89
C LYS A 95 14.97 -0.96 9.05
N ASN A 96 14.98 -0.82 7.73
CA ASN A 96 15.46 -1.84 6.80
C ASN A 96 16.86 -1.54 6.24
N GLN A 97 17.66 -0.69 6.90
CA GLN A 97 19.02 -0.37 6.48
C GLN A 97 19.08 0.17 5.02
N PHE A 98 18.05 0.93 4.64
CA PHE A 98 17.86 1.50 3.29
C PHE A 98 17.75 0.46 2.17
N ASP A 99 17.38 -0.79 2.49
CA ASP A 99 17.04 -1.82 1.49
C ASP A 99 15.63 -1.56 0.94
N GLU A 100 15.56 -1.05 -0.29
CA GLU A 100 14.32 -0.66 -0.95
C GLU A 100 13.32 -1.81 -1.14
N ILE A 101 13.78 -3.02 -1.43
CA ILE A 101 12.91 -4.17 -1.66
C ILE A 101 12.29 -4.64 -0.34
N LYS A 102 13.11 -4.77 0.72
CA LYS A 102 12.61 -5.11 2.06
C LYS A 102 11.65 -4.03 2.58
N SER A 103 11.98 -2.77 2.34
CA SER A 103 11.17 -1.62 2.73
C SER A 103 9.82 -1.61 2.03
N LEU A 104 9.78 -1.94 0.74
CA LEU A 104 8.53 -2.06 -0.02
C LEU A 104 7.64 -3.18 0.54
N ASN A 105 8.23 -4.34 0.88
CA ASN A 105 7.48 -5.44 1.47
C ASN A 105 6.90 -5.05 2.84
N MET A 106 7.72 -4.47 3.71
CA MET A 106 7.28 -3.99 5.04
C MET A 106 6.19 -2.92 4.91
N PHE A 107 6.27 -2.01 3.93
CA PHE A 107 5.22 -1.04 3.69
C PHE A 107 3.86 -1.72 3.43
N PHE A 108 3.82 -2.76 2.60
CA PHE A 108 2.56 -3.45 2.31
C PHE A 108 2.03 -4.22 3.52
N GLU A 109 2.90 -4.82 4.34
CA GLU A 109 2.53 -5.44 5.62
C GLU A 109 1.93 -4.42 6.61
N LEU A 110 2.52 -3.22 6.66
CA LEU A 110 2.01 -2.11 7.48
C LEU A 110 0.67 -1.60 6.96
N VAL A 111 0.48 -1.50 5.64
CA VAL A 111 -0.82 -1.14 5.04
C VAL A 111 -1.90 -2.17 5.39
N ASP A 112 -1.59 -3.46 5.33
CA ASP A 112 -2.54 -4.51 5.70
C ASP A 112 -2.89 -4.43 7.19
N SER A 113 -1.88 -4.27 8.04
CA SER A 113 -2.06 -4.08 9.49
C SER A 113 -2.87 -2.81 9.81
N TYR A 114 -2.67 -1.73 9.05
CA TYR A 114 -3.41 -0.48 9.20
C TYR A 114 -4.88 -0.67 8.88
N LYS A 115 -5.18 -1.29 7.74
CA LYS A 115 -6.55 -1.63 7.34
C LYS A 115 -7.23 -2.51 8.38
N GLU A 116 -6.52 -3.47 8.96
CA GLU A 116 -7.07 -4.36 10.00
C GLU A 116 -7.32 -3.66 11.33
N THR A 117 -6.45 -2.74 11.73
CA THR A 117 -6.56 -2.04 13.02
C THR A 117 -7.77 -1.10 13.07
N TYR A 118 -8.14 -0.51 11.93
CA TYR A 118 -9.20 0.50 11.83
C TYR A 118 -10.38 0.05 10.94
N LYS A 119 -10.59 -1.26 10.86
CA LYS A 119 -11.73 -1.88 10.17
C LYS A 119 -13.07 -1.52 10.81
#